data_AF-A0A1E5UQS1-F1
#
_entry.id   AF-A0A1E5UQS1-F1
#
_cell.length_a   1.000
_cell.length_b   1.000
_cell.length_c   1.000
_cell.angle_alpha   90.00
_cell.angle_beta   90.00
_cell.angle_gamma   90.00
#
_symmetry.space_group_name_H-M   'P 1'
#
loop_
_entity.id
_entity.type
_entity.pdbx_description
1 polymer ?
#
loop_
_entity_poly.entity_id
_entity_poly.type
_entity_poly.pdbx_seq_one_letter_code
_entity_poly.pdbx_strand_id
1 'polypeptide(L)'
;MSPRVVLLLLAAALRPCAALVRLHSSSFTSTFLDAPARFGPRVGGDGICGSLRIAEPAEACEPIKGRRGAGRKAFVMIARGNCSFEDKVRAAQQAGFDAAVVYDDEEKASLYSSEC
;
A
#
# COMPACT_ATOMS: atom_id res chain seq x y z
N MET A 1 12.07 29.59 22.50
CA MET A 1 11.63 28.18 22.34
C MET A 1 12.77 27.28 22.80
N SER A 2 12.54 26.32 23.71
CA SER A 2 13.62 25.44 24.19
C SER A 2 14.15 24.57 23.04
N PRO A 3 15.47 24.28 22.96
CA PRO A 3 16.03 23.42 21.92
C PRO A 3 15.39 22.03 21.91
N ARG A 4 14.89 21.55 23.05
CA ARG A 4 14.12 20.30 23.15
C ARG A 4 12.76 20.40 22.46
N VAL A 5 12.08 21.54 22.56
CA VAL A 5 10.80 21.78 21.90
C VAL A 5 10.99 21.87 20.39
N VAL A 6 12.06 22.54 19.95
CA VAL A 6 12.42 22.61 18.51
C VAL A 6 12.73 21.20 17.97
N LEU A 7 13.49 20.39 18.70
CA LEU A 7 13.81 19.02 18.30
C LEU A 7 12.57 18.12 18.22
N LEU A 8 11.65 18.22 19.18
CA LEU A 8 10.39 17.47 19.17
C LEU A 8 9.48 17.88 17.99
N LEU A 9 9.42 19.17 17.67
CA LEU A 9 8.65 19.67 16.53
C LEU A 9 9.26 19.22 15.18
N LEU A 10 10.59 19.24 15.05
CA LEU A 10 11.29 18.73 13.86
C LEU A 10 11.07 17.22 13.69
N ALA A 11 11.17 16.45 14.78
CA ALA A 11 10.90 15.02 14.77
C ALA A 11 9.45 14.70 14.37
N ALA A 12 8.47 15.49 14.84
CA ALA A 12 7.06 15.31 14.48
C ALA A 12 6.75 15.70 13.02
N ALA A 13 7.57 16.56 12.41
CA ALA A 13 7.42 16.97 11.01
C ALA A 13 7.97 15.92 10.02
N LEU A 14 8.88 15.05 10.47
CA LEU A 14 9.42 13.95 9.66
C LEU A 14 8.32 12.94 9.34
N ARG A 15 8.02 12.75 8.04
CA ARG A 15 7.07 11.74 7.58
C ARG A 15 7.81 10.42 7.35
N PRO A 16 7.30 9.28 7.82
CA PRO A 16 7.91 7.99 7.53
C PRO A 16 7.88 7.74 6.02
N CYS A 17 9.07 7.52 5.47
CA CYS A 17 9.32 7.25 4.04
C CYS A 17 8.98 5.84 3.60
N ALA A 18 8.86 4.94 4.56
CA ALA A 18 8.73 3.52 4.32
C ALA A 18 7.60 2.96 5.17
N ALA A 19 6.86 2.03 4.58
CA ALA A 19 5.98 1.11 5.27
C ALA A 19 6.66 -0.26 5.34
N LEU A 20 6.36 -1.03 6.38
CA LEU A 20 6.73 -2.45 6.44
C LEU A 20 5.54 -3.27 5.95
N VAL A 21 5.77 -4.10 4.94
CA VAL A 21 4.79 -5.04 4.42
C VAL A 21 5.23 -6.45 4.81
N ARG A 22 4.35 -7.17 5.50
CA ARG A 22 4.54 -8.58 5.84
C ARG A 22 3.59 -9.43 5.05
N LEU A 23 4.12 -10.16 4.06
CA LEU A 23 3.38 -11.19 3.34
C LEU A 23 3.48 -12.50 4.11
N HIS A 24 2.34 -13.12 4.37
CA HIS A 24 2.23 -14.37 5.10
C HIS A 24 1.38 -15.38 4.32
N SER A 25 1.95 -16.54 4.05
CA SER A 25 1.31 -17.71 3.47
C SER A 25 1.50 -18.92 4.39
N SER A 26 0.89 -20.06 4.08
CA SER A 26 1.11 -21.32 4.83
C SER A 26 2.55 -21.81 4.72
N SER A 27 3.24 -21.48 3.63
CA SER A 27 4.55 -22.05 3.28
C SER A 27 5.71 -21.06 3.44
N PHE A 28 5.43 -19.76 3.56
CA PHE A 28 6.46 -18.74 3.69
C PHE A 28 5.94 -17.49 4.43
N THR A 29 6.86 -16.73 4.98
CA THR A 29 6.62 -15.38 5.48
C THR A 29 7.78 -14.51 5.04
N SER A 30 7.47 -13.37 4.42
CA SER A 30 8.47 -12.41 3.94
C SER A 30 8.10 -11.01 4.42
N THR A 31 9.10 -10.22 4.79
CA THR A 31 8.93 -8.82 5.17
C THR A 31 9.81 -7.96 4.29
N PHE A 32 9.25 -6.89 3.76
CA PHE A 32 9.98 -5.93 2.93
C PHE A 32 9.51 -4.51 3.24
N LEU A 33 10.35 -3.55 2.87
CA LEU A 33 9.97 -2.14 2.91
C LEU A 33 9.16 -1.82 1.66
N ASP A 34 8.25 -0.87 1.77
CA ASP A 34 7.43 -0.37 0.68
C ASP A 34 7.30 1.15 0.76
N ALA A 35 7.03 1.79 -0.38
CA ALA A 35 6.74 3.22 -0.42
C ALA A 35 5.24 3.45 -0.10
N PRO A 36 4.88 4.04 1.05
CA PRO A 36 3.48 4.23 1.40
C PRO A 36 2.80 5.20 0.42
N ALA A 37 1.53 4.95 0.12
CA ALA A 37 0.74 5.85 -0.70
C ALA A 37 0.73 7.28 -0.12
N ARG A 38 0.99 8.26 -0.99
CA ARG A 38 0.97 9.70 -0.63
C ARG A 38 -0.43 10.32 -0.68
N PHE A 39 -1.45 9.48 -0.90
CA PHE A 39 -2.85 9.86 -0.98
C PHE A 39 -3.71 8.85 -0.20
N GLY A 40 -4.93 9.26 0.13
CA GLY A 40 -5.85 8.46 0.94
C GLY A 40 -5.50 8.45 2.44
N PRO A 41 -6.28 7.70 3.24
CA PRO A 41 -6.02 7.53 4.66
C PRO A 41 -4.68 6.84 4.90
N ARG A 42 -3.91 7.32 5.88
CA ARG A 42 -2.67 6.66 6.30
C ARG A 42 -2.98 5.42 7.13
N VAL A 43 -2.16 4.38 6.95
CA VAL A 43 -2.12 3.24 7.87
C VAL A 43 -1.53 3.71 9.20
N GLY A 44 -2.21 3.40 10.31
CA GLY A 44 -1.77 3.73 11.67
C GLY A 44 -0.50 2.97 12.07
N GLY A 45 0.13 3.38 13.18
CA GLY A 45 1.35 2.72 13.69
C GLY A 45 1.14 1.27 14.14
N ASP A 46 -0.10 0.89 14.42
CA ASP A 46 -0.57 -0.47 14.70
C ASP A 46 -0.72 -1.33 13.43
N GLY A 47 -0.66 -0.72 12.25
CA GLY A 47 -0.78 -1.41 10.97
C GLY A 47 -2.21 -1.83 10.63
N ILE A 48 -2.37 -2.47 9.47
CA ILE A 48 -3.60 -3.13 9.05
C ILE A 48 -3.30 -4.53 8.53
N CYS A 49 -4.19 -5.49 8.82
CA CYS A 49 -4.04 -6.88 8.39
C CYS A 49 -5.30 -7.34 7.64
N GLY A 50 -5.13 -8.03 6.53
CA GLY A 50 -6.21 -8.48 5.68
C GLY A 50 -5.80 -9.63 4.77
N SER A 51 -6.78 -10.32 4.17
CA SER A 51 -6.53 -11.33 3.14
C SER A 51 -6.14 -10.66 1.84
N LEU A 52 -5.07 -11.11 1.19
CA LEU A 52 -4.62 -10.58 -0.09
C LEU A 52 -5.23 -11.37 -1.26
N ARG A 53 -5.71 -10.68 -2.30
CA ARG A 53 -6.16 -11.28 -3.56
C ARG A 53 -5.52 -10.56 -4.74
N ILE A 54 -5.28 -11.28 -5.84
CA ILE A 54 -4.82 -10.67 -7.09
C ILE A 54 -6.02 -10.04 -7.81
N ALA A 55 -5.84 -8.84 -8.38
CA ALA A 55 -6.86 -8.17 -9.18
C ALA A 55 -7.11 -8.91 -10.51
N GLU A 56 -8.33 -8.81 -11.00
CA GLU A 56 -8.73 -9.31 -12.33
C GLU A 56 -9.64 -8.25 -12.97
N PRO A 57 -9.22 -7.52 -14.01
CA PRO A 57 -7.91 -7.59 -14.65
C PRO A 57 -6.78 -7.12 -13.72
N ALA A 58 -5.57 -7.68 -13.91
CA ALA A 58 -4.41 -7.45 -13.02
C ALA A 58 -4.05 -5.98 -12.86
N GLU A 59 -4.18 -5.18 -13.92
CA GLU A 59 -3.88 -3.75 -13.92
C GLU A 59 -4.94 -2.88 -13.23
N ALA A 60 -6.14 -3.40 -12.99
CA ALA A 60 -7.27 -2.67 -12.40
C ALA A 60 -7.60 -1.31 -13.08
N CYS A 61 -7.29 -1.18 -14.38
CA CYS A 61 -7.70 -0.02 -15.18
C CYS A 61 -9.17 -0.12 -15.65
N GLU A 62 -9.81 -1.24 -15.35
CA GLU A 62 -11.24 -1.51 -15.51
C GLU A 62 -11.80 -2.02 -14.17
N PRO A 63 -13.13 -2.05 -13.98
CA PRO A 63 -13.72 -2.57 -12.75
C PRO A 63 -13.22 -3.99 -12.41
N ILE A 64 -12.70 -4.15 -11.20
CA ILE A 64 -12.17 -5.44 -10.73
C ILE A 64 -13.31 -6.45 -10.62
N LYS A 65 -13.14 -7.59 -11.29
CA LYS A 65 -14.05 -8.73 -11.28
C LYS A 65 -14.01 -9.44 -9.94
N GLY A 66 -15.18 -9.83 -9.47
CA GLY A 66 -15.36 -10.45 -8.16
C GLY A 66 -15.56 -9.40 -7.06
N ARG A 67 -15.98 -9.87 -5.89
CA ARG A 67 -16.21 -9.03 -4.71
C ARG A 67 -15.25 -9.45 -3.61
N ARG A 68 -14.99 -8.54 -2.65
CA ARG A 68 -14.26 -8.93 -1.44
C ARG A 68 -14.90 -10.17 -0.80
N GLY A 69 -14.07 -11.02 -0.20
CA GLY A 69 -14.57 -12.10 0.65
C GLY A 69 -15.32 -11.55 1.87
N ALA A 70 -16.26 -12.32 2.40
CA ALA A 70 -16.93 -11.98 3.65
C ALA A 70 -15.99 -12.16 4.85
N GLY A 71 -16.17 -11.35 5.90
CA GLY A 71 -15.40 -11.44 7.15
C GLY A 71 -14.35 -10.34 7.30
N ARG A 72 -13.07 -10.71 7.16
CA ARG A 72 -11.91 -9.85 7.49
C ARG A 72 -11.69 -8.77 6.43
N LYS A 73 -10.84 -7.79 6.77
CA LYS A 73 -10.32 -6.80 5.82
C LYS A 73 -9.74 -7.51 4.59
N ALA A 74 -10.03 -6.98 3.41
CA ALA A 74 -9.61 -7.56 2.15
C ALA A 74 -8.70 -6.58 1.40
N PHE A 75 -7.52 -7.05 1.03
CA PHE A 75 -6.54 -6.28 0.25
C PHE A 75 -6.47 -6.83 -1.16
N VAL A 76 -6.18 -5.97 -2.12
CA VAL A 76 -5.99 -6.36 -3.52
C VAL A 76 -4.58 -6.04 -3.99
N MET A 77 -4.01 -6.95 -4.75
CA MET A 77 -2.70 -6.82 -5.39
C MET A 77 -2.91 -6.48 -6.87
N ILE A 78 -2.38 -5.34 -7.31
CA ILE A 78 -2.62 -4.75 -8.63
C ILE A 78 -1.27 -4.58 -9.32
N ALA A 79 -1.15 -5.01 -10.56
CA ALA A 79 0.05 -4.82 -11.36
C ALA A 79 0.21 -3.34 -11.78
N ARG A 80 1.46 -2.88 -11.93
CA ARG A 80 1.77 -1.51 -12.34
C ARG A 80 1.69 -1.39 -13.87
N GLY A 81 1.16 -0.26 -14.35
CA GLY A 81 1.07 0.03 -15.77
C GLY A 81 -0.30 0.55 -16.18
N ASN A 82 -0.45 0.85 -17.47
CA ASN A 82 -1.67 1.19 -18.22
C ASN A 82 -2.53 2.39 -17.76
N CYS A 83 -2.63 2.68 -16.46
CA CYS A 83 -3.38 3.79 -15.88
C CYS A 83 -2.70 4.27 -14.57
N SER A 84 -3.21 5.36 -14.00
CA SER A 84 -2.61 5.98 -12.81
C SER A 84 -2.81 5.14 -11.54
N PHE A 85 -1.99 5.39 -10.50
CA PHE A 85 -2.21 4.78 -9.18
C PHE A 85 -3.58 5.15 -8.58
N GLU A 86 -4.08 6.35 -8.88
CA GLU A 86 -5.40 6.81 -8.42
C GLU A 86 -6.53 6.00 -9.06
N ASP A 87 -6.44 5.71 -10.37
CA ASP A 87 -7.42 4.89 -11.08
C ASP A 87 -7.47 3.47 -10.50
N LYS A 88 -6.28 2.88 -10.27
CA LYS A 88 -6.13 1.56 -9.64
C LYS A 88 -6.77 1.49 -8.26
N VAL A 89 -6.49 2.47 -7.40
CA VAL A 89 -7.06 2.52 -6.04
C VAL A 89 -8.56 2.78 -6.08
N ARG A 90 -9.05 3.60 -7.03
CA ARG A 90 -10.49 3.84 -7.21
C ARG A 90 -11.21 2.57 -7.63
N ALA A 91 -10.65 1.79 -8.55
CA ALA A 91 -11.22 0.48 -8.95
C ALA A 91 -11.26 -0.50 -7.77
N ALA A 92 -10.21 -0.54 -6.95
CA ALA A 92 -10.17 -1.35 -5.73
C ALA A 92 -11.26 -0.95 -4.72
N GLN A 93 -11.43 0.35 -4.49
CA GLN A 93 -12.46 0.88 -3.60
C GLN A 93 -13.87 0.52 -4.11
N GLN A 94 -14.13 0.67 -5.42
CA GLN A 94 -15.42 0.32 -6.02
C GLN A 94 -15.73 -1.17 -5.92
N ALA A 95 -14.71 -2.04 -5.99
CA ALA A 95 -14.83 -3.48 -5.76
C ALA A 95 -14.93 -3.86 -4.26
N GLY A 96 -14.82 -2.88 -3.37
CA GLY A 96 -15.02 -3.01 -1.93
C GLY A 96 -13.80 -3.51 -1.16
N PHE A 97 -12.59 -3.40 -1.72
CA PHE A 97 -11.36 -3.69 -0.99
C PHE A 97 -11.01 -2.57 -0.01
N ASP A 98 -10.36 -2.94 1.10
CA ASP A 98 -9.94 -2.02 2.16
C ASP A 98 -8.57 -1.39 1.92
N ALA A 99 -7.72 -2.05 1.14
CA ALA A 99 -6.41 -1.55 0.73
C ALA A 99 -5.98 -2.14 -0.62
N ALA A 100 -5.10 -1.43 -1.33
CA ALA A 100 -4.47 -1.88 -2.55
C ALA A 100 -2.94 -1.88 -2.40
N VAL A 101 -2.29 -2.93 -2.90
CA VAL A 101 -0.84 -3.05 -3.01
C VAL A 101 -0.52 -3.07 -4.50
N VAL A 102 0.19 -2.06 -4.98
CA VAL A 102 0.61 -2.01 -6.39
C VAL A 102 2.02 -2.58 -6.49
N TYR A 103 2.20 -3.61 -7.29
CA TYR A 103 3.51 -4.24 -7.50
C TYR A 103 4.04 -3.93 -8.90
N ASP A 104 5.35 -3.92 -9.01
CA ASP A 104 6.05 -3.89 -10.29
C ASP A 104 6.49 -5.33 -10.63
N ASP A 105 6.41 -5.72 -11.90
CA ASP A 105 6.84 -7.03 -12.40
C ASP A 105 8.19 -6.96 -13.14
N GLU A 106 8.78 -5.76 -13.26
CA GLU A 106 10.09 -5.54 -13.85
C GLU A 106 11.19 -5.44 -12.78
N GLU A 107 12.28 -6.20 -12.96
CA GLU A 107 13.46 -6.15 -12.09
C GLU A 107 14.34 -4.93 -12.44
N LYS A 108 13.80 -3.69 -12.34
CA LYS A 108 14.59 -2.46 -12.57
C LYS A 108 14.20 -1.27 -11.68
N ALA A 109 15.23 -0.75 -11.02
CA ALA A 109 15.36 0.52 -10.28
C ALA A 109 14.47 0.69 -9.03
N SER A 110 15.14 0.83 -7.88
CA SER A 110 14.61 1.24 -6.57
C SER A 110 13.20 1.82 -6.60
N LEU A 111 12.22 1.03 -6.16
CA LEU A 111 10.85 1.50 -5.86
C LEU A 111 10.81 2.42 -4.65
N TYR A 112 11.93 2.55 -3.93
CA TYR A 112 12.11 3.58 -2.91
C TYR A 112 12.54 4.88 -3.60
N SER A 113 11.65 5.87 -3.56
CA SER A 113 12.10 7.25 -3.60
C SER A 113 12.89 7.50 -2.31
N SER A 114 14.17 7.83 -2.41
CA SER A 114 14.95 8.36 -1.28
C SER A 114 14.44 9.75 -0.86
N GLU A 115 13.55 10.35 -1.65
CA GLU A 115 12.90 11.61 -1.36
C GLU A 115 11.50 11.37 -0.78
N CYS A 116 11.39 11.78 0.48
CA CYS A 116 10.16 12.12 1.19
C CYS A 116 10.26 13.60 1.55
#